data_AF-A0A2G9SGN1-F1
#
_entry.id   AF-A0A2G9SGN1-F1
#
_cell.length_a   1.000
_cell.length_b   1.000
_cell.length_c   1.000
_cell.angle_alpha   90.00
_cell.angle_beta   90.00
_cell.angle_gamma   90.00
#
_symmetry.space_group_name_H-M   'P 1'
#
loop_
_entity.id
_entity.type
_entity.pdbx_description
1 polymer ?
#
loop_
_entity_poly.entity_id
_entity_poly.type
_entity_poly.pdbx_seq_one_letter_code
_entity_poly.pdbx_strand_id
1 'polypeptide(L)'
;HNICRKEFNNILATASVSLGISWTLLHEMDYQKYMDVRYDYILLPEKAQTNTTRLRWWQPFTIINSFMVPSPDRAQWALDNILIGGAEINPSQLVDTFDDEGTSHDEHWSFYPNAVRTAGFCGNPSFHLYWPNKKKDRTHNILSSRELIIQPGYMIQFKIVVGCEVNTCVDRHSVLLEYTKDARTDLWQLVQTQCLPSSSNSIGCSPFQFHEATIYNSVNSSVWKRVTLQLPDHVSSSATQFRWIQKGDETEKQSWAVDHVYIGEACPKLCSGRGYCTTGAICICDEGFQGDDCSIFNHDLPSYIKDNFESEKVTEINWESIQGGVIGNGCGQLSPYAHGDSLYFNGCQIRQAITKPLDLTRASKIMFVLQIGSIAQTESCNTNLSDPNTVDKAVLLQYSVNNGITWQVIAQHQPKDFIQAQRVSYNIPLEARMKGVLLRWWQPRHNGTGHDQWALDHVEVVLVYNLETSPFSSSADHCYMEQLTLVCSSFYICTHNPLSKELTLDVMNTPGPSKNHHSICICTCKLLELPVCIICTSSFSYLFPKHLVVHCTD
;
A
#
# COMPACT_ATOMS: atom_id res chain seq x y z
N HIS A 1 -40.31 7.30 -49.35
CA HIS A 1 -41.15 6.28 -48.71
C HIS A 1 -40.36 4.99 -48.42
N ASN A 2 -39.26 5.01 -47.66
CA ASN A 2 -38.48 3.77 -47.37
C ASN A 2 -37.66 3.81 -46.06
N ILE A 3 -38.11 4.56 -45.05
CA ILE A 3 -37.40 4.67 -43.75
C ILE A 3 -38.02 3.75 -42.68
N CYS A 4 -39.25 3.23 -42.86
CA CYS A 4 -39.93 2.38 -41.86
C CYS A 4 -39.62 0.86 -41.92
N ARG A 5 -38.52 0.42 -42.55
CA ARG A 5 -38.22 -1.02 -42.75
C ARG A 5 -37.17 -1.62 -41.81
N LYS A 6 -36.61 -0.85 -40.88
CA LYS A 6 -35.43 -1.28 -40.07
C LYS A 6 -35.70 -1.65 -38.61
N GLU A 7 -36.88 -1.35 -38.06
CA GLU A 7 -37.23 -1.65 -36.65
C GLU A 7 -37.43 -3.15 -36.37
N PHE A 8 -37.66 -3.98 -37.39
CA PHE A 8 -37.90 -5.42 -37.25
C PHE A 8 -36.65 -6.26 -36.87
N ASN A 9 -35.49 -5.61 -36.78
CA ASN A 9 -34.26 -6.26 -36.33
C ASN A 9 -34.02 -6.11 -34.82
N ASN A 10 -34.79 -5.27 -34.12
CA ASN A 10 -34.61 -5.01 -32.70
C ASN A 10 -34.99 -6.23 -31.85
N ILE A 11 -34.29 -6.40 -30.73
CA ILE A 11 -34.61 -7.42 -29.72
C ILE A 11 -35.39 -6.76 -28.59
N LEU A 12 -36.50 -7.36 -28.17
CA LEU A 12 -37.33 -6.86 -27.08
C LEU A 12 -37.15 -7.74 -25.85
N ALA A 13 -36.76 -7.14 -24.73
CA ALA A 13 -36.82 -7.75 -23.42
C ALA A 13 -38.18 -7.44 -22.78
N THR A 14 -38.92 -8.47 -22.39
CA THR A 14 -40.30 -8.36 -21.89
C THR A 14 -40.48 -9.18 -20.61
N ALA A 15 -41.39 -8.74 -19.73
CA ALA A 15 -41.78 -9.45 -18.52
C ALA A 15 -43.27 -9.82 -18.54
N SER A 16 -43.61 -10.97 -17.94
CA SER A 16 -44.99 -11.38 -17.71
C SER A 16 -45.19 -11.81 -16.27
N VAL A 17 -46.12 -11.14 -15.57
CA VAL A 17 -46.57 -11.50 -14.22
C VAL A 17 -47.72 -12.50 -14.24
N SER A 18 -48.33 -12.71 -15.41
CA SER A 18 -49.50 -13.56 -15.63
C SER A 18 -49.11 -14.90 -16.29
N LEU A 19 -47.94 -15.44 -15.93
CA LEU A 19 -47.40 -16.70 -16.48
C LEU A 19 -47.33 -16.77 -18.02
N GLY A 20 -47.21 -15.63 -18.70
CA GLY A 20 -47.07 -15.56 -20.16
C GLY A 20 -48.32 -15.13 -20.94
N ILE A 21 -49.45 -14.84 -20.28
CA ILE A 21 -50.67 -14.35 -20.94
C ILE A 21 -50.49 -12.92 -21.50
N SER A 22 -50.05 -11.98 -20.67
CA SER A 22 -49.73 -10.60 -21.07
C SER A 22 -48.25 -10.31 -20.84
N TRP A 23 -47.64 -9.58 -21.76
CA TRP A 23 -46.23 -9.19 -21.71
C TRP A 23 -46.09 -7.68 -21.67
N THR A 24 -45.26 -7.17 -20.77
CA THR A 24 -44.90 -5.76 -20.65
C THR A 24 -43.48 -5.58 -21.15
N LEU A 25 -43.24 -4.55 -21.96
CA LEU A 25 -41.90 -4.21 -22.45
C LEU A 25 -41.04 -3.66 -21.30
N LEU A 26 -39.85 -4.24 -21.14
CA LEU A 26 -38.84 -3.76 -20.19
C LEU A 26 -37.78 -2.92 -20.91
N HIS A 27 -37.27 -3.42 -22.03
CA HIS A 27 -36.19 -2.78 -22.77
C HIS A 27 -36.25 -3.15 -24.25
N GLU A 28 -35.87 -2.21 -25.12
CA GLU A 28 -35.74 -2.41 -26.56
C GLU A 28 -34.28 -2.22 -26.97
N MET A 29 -33.70 -3.26 -27.56
CA MET A 29 -32.30 -3.31 -27.98
C MET A 29 -32.21 -3.05 -29.48
N ASP A 30 -31.79 -1.84 -29.83
CA ASP A 30 -31.66 -1.40 -31.23
C ASP A 30 -30.45 -2.03 -31.92
N TYR A 31 -30.67 -2.78 -33.00
CA TYR A 31 -29.61 -3.56 -33.63
C TYR A 31 -28.37 -2.75 -34.08
N GLN A 32 -28.49 -1.43 -34.35
CA GLN A 32 -27.35 -0.60 -34.73
C GLN A 32 -26.43 -0.32 -33.55
N LYS A 33 -26.98 -0.25 -32.34
CA LYS A 33 -26.22 -0.07 -31.11
C LYS A 33 -25.51 -1.35 -30.70
N TYR A 34 -26.11 -2.51 -30.96
CA TYR A 34 -25.58 -3.83 -30.58
C TYR A 34 -24.81 -4.52 -31.72
N MET A 35 -24.22 -3.74 -32.64
CA MET A 35 -23.27 -4.29 -33.62
C MET A 35 -21.99 -4.81 -32.95
N ASP A 36 -21.59 -4.18 -31.85
CA ASP A 36 -20.58 -4.67 -30.92
C ASP A 36 -21.24 -5.24 -29.67
N VAL A 37 -20.54 -6.14 -28.98
CA VAL A 37 -21.02 -6.72 -27.71
C VAL A 37 -21.26 -5.60 -26.70
N ARG A 38 -22.44 -5.62 -26.05
CA ARG A 38 -22.81 -4.68 -25.00
C ARG A 38 -23.31 -5.41 -23.77
N TYR A 39 -23.02 -4.82 -22.63
CA TYR A 39 -23.60 -5.20 -21.35
C TYR A 39 -24.86 -4.35 -21.11
N ASP A 40 -25.98 -5.00 -20.79
CA ASP A 40 -27.22 -4.33 -20.41
C ASP A 40 -27.56 -4.56 -18.95
N TYR A 41 -27.94 -3.49 -18.26
CA TYR A 41 -28.50 -3.50 -16.92
C TYR A 41 -29.94 -3.00 -16.96
N ILE A 42 -30.90 -3.90 -16.73
CA ILE A 42 -32.34 -3.61 -16.82
C ILE A 42 -32.94 -3.69 -15.41
N LEU A 43 -33.35 -2.55 -14.86
CA LEU A 43 -34.09 -2.50 -13.60
C LEU A 43 -35.48 -3.11 -13.79
N LEU A 44 -35.78 -4.15 -13.01
CA LEU A 44 -37.12 -4.74 -13.00
C LEU A 44 -38.11 -3.80 -12.30
N PRO A 45 -39.19 -3.37 -12.97
CA PRO A 45 -40.19 -2.51 -12.36
C PRO A 45 -40.88 -3.24 -11.20
N GLU A 46 -41.30 -2.53 -10.15
CA GLU A 46 -41.92 -3.11 -8.94
C GLU A 46 -43.05 -4.09 -9.28
N LYS A 47 -43.89 -3.76 -10.27
CA LYS A 47 -44.98 -4.63 -10.72
C LYS A 47 -44.51 -5.99 -11.23
N ALA A 48 -43.29 -6.08 -11.76
CA ALA A 48 -42.67 -7.30 -12.24
C ALA A 48 -41.88 -8.06 -11.15
N GLN A 49 -41.79 -7.56 -9.93
CA GLN A 49 -41.11 -8.23 -8.81
C GLN A 49 -42.07 -9.17 -8.10
N THR A 50 -42.46 -10.26 -8.77
CA THR A 50 -43.35 -11.29 -8.23
C THR A 50 -42.65 -12.64 -8.22
N ASN A 51 -43.08 -13.56 -7.35
CA ASN A 51 -42.56 -14.93 -7.28
C ASN A 51 -42.86 -15.78 -8.53
N THR A 52 -43.66 -15.27 -9.48
CA THR A 52 -44.07 -15.97 -10.71
C THR A 52 -43.73 -15.22 -11.99
N THR A 53 -42.91 -14.16 -11.92
CA THR A 53 -42.55 -13.36 -13.11
C THR A 53 -41.70 -14.18 -14.08
N ARG A 54 -42.04 -14.10 -15.37
CA ARG A 54 -41.26 -14.68 -16.47
C ARG A 54 -40.66 -13.57 -17.32
N LEU A 55 -39.40 -13.73 -17.73
CA LEU A 55 -38.72 -12.84 -18.67
C LEU A 55 -38.60 -13.51 -20.04
N ARG A 56 -38.63 -12.70 -21.11
CA ARG A 56 -38.50 -13.17 -22.49
C ARG A 56 -37.76 -12.14 -23.32
N TRP A 57 -36.72 -12.59 -24.01
CA TRP A 57 -36.07 -11.90 -25.11
C TRP A 57 -36.65 -12.39 -26.42
N TRP A 58 -37.20 -11.48 -27.22
CA TRP A 58 -37.92 -11.82 -28.43
C TRP A 58 -37.64 -10.82 -29.55
N GLN A 59 -37.26 -11.34 -30.71
CA GLN A 59 -37.17 -10.57 -31.94
C GLN A 59 -38.48 -10.70 -32.71
N PRO A 60 -39.20 -9.61 -33.05
CA PRO A 60 -40.44 -9.66 -33.82
C PRO A 60 -40.27 -10.20 -35.25
N PHE A 61 -41.33 -10.77 -35.83
CA PHE A 61 -41.34 -11.21 -37.24
C PHE A 61 -41.84 -10.09 -38.15
N THR A 62 -41.30 -10.03 -39.37
CA THR A 62 -41.83 -9.17 -40.42
C THR A 62 -43.07 -9.83 -41.05
N ILE A 63 -44.20 -9.12 -41.06
CA ILE A 63 -45.43 -9.57 -41.72
C ILE A 63 -45.50 -8.88 -43.09
N ILE A 64 -45.42 -9.65 -44.18
CA ILE A 64 -45.61 -9.15 -45.54
C ILE A 64 -46.88 -9.81 -46.10
N ASN A 65 -47.85 -9.01 -46.51
CA ASN A 65 -49.13 -9.48 -47.07
C ASN A 65 -49.83 -10.55 -46.21
N SER A 66 -49.85 -10.36 -44.88
CA SER A 66 -50.46 -11.29 -43.91
C SER A 66 -49.81 -12.67 -43.78
N PHE A 67 -48.64 -12.88 -44.40
CA PHE A 67 -47.83 -14.08 -44.23
C PHE A 67 -46.60 -13.78 -43.37
N MET A 68 -46.30 -14.68 -42.44
CA MET A 68 -45.02 -14.70 -41.75
C MET A 68 -43.96 -15.18 -42.73
N VAL A 69 -43.05 -14.29 -43.13
CA VAL A 69 -41.95 -14.65 -44.02
C VAL A 69 -40.68 -14.81 -43.19
N PRO A 70 -40.02 -15.99 -43.18
CA PRO A 70 -38.66 -16.09 -42.67
C PRO A 70 -37.77 -15.27 -43.61
N SER A 71 -37.39 -14.06 -43.18
CA SER A 71 -36.48 -13.23 -43.96
C SER A 71 -35.07 -13.80 -43.84
N PRO A 72 -34.41 -14.26 -44.93
CA PRO A 72 -33.01 -14.68 -44.88
C PRO A 72 -32.07 -13.52 -44.48
N ASP A 73 -32.52 -12.27 -44.65
CA ASP A 73 -31.77 -11.05 -44.30
C ASP A 73 -31.96 -10.60 -42.82
N ARG A 74 -32.45 -11.48 -41.94
CA ARG A 74 -32.68 -11.12 -40.54
C ARG A 74 -31.37 -11.03 -39.77
N ALA A 75 -31.23 -10.01 -38.92
CA ALA A 75 -30.12 -9.92 -37.99
C ALA A 75 -30.08 -11.16 -37.08
N GLN A 76 -28.94 -11.84 -37.07
CA GLN A 76 -28.61 -12.89 -36.11
C GLN A 76 -28.16 -12.23 -34.80
N TRP A 77 -28.51 -12.83 -33.68
CA TRP A 77 -28.16 -12.32 -32.35
C TRP A 77 -27.85 -13.48 -31.42
N ALA A 78 -27.02 -13.20 -30.41
CA ALA A 78 -26.69 -14.11 -29.33
C ALA A 78 -26.88 -13.38 -28.01
N LEU A 79 -27.22 -14.13 -26.97
CA LEU A 79 -27.36 -13.65 -25.61
C LEU A 79 -26.55 -14.58 -24.71
N ASP A 80 -25.79 -14.01 -23.78
CA ASP A 80 -24.93 -14.76 -22.88
C ASP A 80 -24.86 -14.05 -21.51
N ASN A 81 -24.46 -14.79 -20.47
CA ASN A 81 -24.27 -14.29 -19.10
C ASN A 81 -25.50 -13.58 -18.49
N ILE A 82 -26.68 -14.17 -18.67
CA ILE A 82 -27.93 -13.64 -18.10
C ILE A 82 -27.91 -13.82 -16.58
N LEU A 83 -27.81 -12.72 -15.85
CA LEU A 83 -28.01 -12.68 -14.41
C LEU A 83 -29.37 -12.05 -14.11
N ILE A 84 -30.24 -12.79 -13.42
CA ILE A 84 -31.51 -12.29 -12.90
C ILE A 84 -31.43 -12.39 -11.39
N GLY A 85 -31.40 -11.24 -10.72
CA GLY A 85 -31.25 -11.20 -9.28
C GLY A 85 -30.95 -9.79 -8.80
N GLY A 86 -30.17 -9.71 -7.73
CA GLY A 86 -30.01 -8.51 -6.94
C GLY A 86 -30.85 -8.58 -5.66
N ALA A 87 -30.62 -7.63 -4.78
CA ALA A 87 -31.38 -7.51 -3.54
C ALA A 87 -31.96 -6.11 -3.46
N GLU A 88 -33.13 -5.97 -2.85
CA GLU A 88 -33.70 -4.66 -2.51
C GLU A 88 -32.71 -3.85 -1.65
N ILE A 89 -31.97 -4.55 -0.79
CA ILE A 89 -30.88 -4.02 0.01
C ILE A 89 -29.63 -4.83 -0.29
N ASN A 90 -28.62 -4.18 -0.87
CA ASN A 90 -27.32 -4.79 -1.09
C ASN A 90 -26.67 -5.19 0.25
N PRO A 91 -25.95 -6.32 0.33
CA PRO A 91 -25.29 -6.71 1.56
C PRO A 91 -24.11 -5.77 1.80
N SER A 92 -23.79 -5.56 3.07
CA SER A 92 -22.65 -4.75 3.49
C SER A 92 -21.35 -5.54 3.60
N GLN A 93 -21.38 -6.85 3.30
CA GLN A 93 -20.25 -7.74 3.48
C GLN A 93 -20.22 -8.82 2.38
N LEU A 94 -19.02 -9.20 1.96
CA LEU A 94 -18.74 -10.35 1.10
C LEU A 94 -17.57 -11.12 1.71
N VAL A 95 -17.74 -12.42 1.92
CA VAL A 95 -16.67 -13.33 2.38
C VAL A 95 -16.70 -14.59 1.55
N ASP A 96 -15.56 -14.94 0.97
CA ASP A 96 -15.42 -16.17 0.21
C ASP A 96 -14.00 -16.73 0.32
N THR A 97 -13.87 -17.90 0.92
CA THR A 97 -12.61 -18.66 0.99
C THR A 97 -12.49 -19.67 -0.15
N PHE A 98 -13.55 -19.90 -0.92
CA PHE A 98 -13.63 -20.93 -1.95
C PHE A 98 -13.41 -22.38 -1.46
N ASP A 99 -13.30 -22.63 -0.17
CA ASP A 99 -13.06 -23.99 0.38
C ASP A 99 -14.32 -24.85 0.46
N ASP A 100 -15.50 -24.24 0.62
CA ASP A 100 -16.75 -24.96 0.81
C ASP A 100 -17.18 -25.72 -0.46
N GLU A 101 -17.40 -27.04 -0.32
CA GLU A 101 -17.89 -27.88 -1.42
C GLU A 101 -19.42 -27.84 -1.50
N GLY A 102 -19.95 -27.65 -2.71
CA GLY A 102 -21.39 -27.73 -2.99
C GLY A 102 -22.19 -26.46 -2.69
N THR A 103 -21.58 -25.42 -2.13
CA THR A 103 -22.15 -24.07 -2.05
C THR A 103 -21.98 -23.35 -3.39
N SER A 104 -23.05 -22.77 -3.92
CA SER A 104 -22.93 -21.87 -5.07
C SER A 104 -22.30 -20.56 -4.59
N HIS A 105 -21.18 -20.18 -5.21
CA HIS A 105 -20.53 -18.88 -4.99
C HIS A 105 -21.24 -17.74 -5.77
N ASP A 106 -22.32 -18.06 -6.51
CA ASP A 106 -23.06 -17.10 -7.35
C ASP A 106 -23.80 -16.04 -6.52
N GLU A 107 -23.98 -16.27 -5.22
CA GLU A 107 -24.53 -15.27 -4.31
C GLU A 107 -23.57 -14.10 -4.05
N HIS A 108 -22.27 -14.30 -4.23
CA HIS A 108 -21.23 -13.29 -3.99
C HIS A 108 -20.70 -12.67 -5.28
N TRP A 109 -20.65 -13.45 -6.36
CA TRP A 109 -19.98 -13.08 -7.60
C TRP A 109 -20.96 -13.02 -8.77
N SER A 110 -20.98 -11.87 -9.45
CA SER A 110 -21.88 -11.66 -10.59
C SER A 110 -21.31 -12.18 -11.91
N PHE A 111 -19.98 -12.25 -12.03
CA PHE A 111 -19.32 -12.60 -13.29
C PHE A 111 -17.87 -13.06 -13.08
N TYR A 112 -17.56 -14.28 -13.51
CA TYR A 112 -16.20 -14.84 -13.40
C TYR A 112 -15.89 -15.87 -14.52
N PRO A 113 -15.95 -15.47 -15.81
CA PRO A 113 -15.85 -16.38 -16.94
C PRO A 113 -14.47 -17.06 -16.97
N ASN A 114 -14.43 -18.31 -17.44
CA ASN A 114 -13.22 -19.13 -17.57
C ASN A 114 -12.47 -19.44 -16.26
N ALA A 115 -12.99 -19.01 -15.11
CA ALA A 115 -12.40 -19.36 -13.82
C ALA A 115 -12.56 -20.86 -13.55
N VAL A 116 -11.57 -21.45 -12.90
CA VAL A 116 -11.59 -22.83 -12.44
C VAL A 116 -11.31 -22.82 -10.94
N ARG A 117 -12.20 -23.44 -10.16
CA ARG A 117 -11.94 -23.71 -8.75
C ARG A 117 -10.97 -24.90 -8.65
N THR A 118 -9.79 -24.69 -8.09
CA THR A 118 -8.76 -25.72 -7.94
C THR A 118 -7.97 -25.53 -6.64
N ALA A 119 -7.24 -26.56 -6.22
CA ALA A 119 -6.24 -26.49 -5.17
C ALA A 119 -4.83 -26.71 -5.76
N GLY A 120 -3.78 -26.32 -5.04
CA GLY A 120 -2.38 -26.63 -5.35
C GLY A 120 -1.65 -25.66 -6.29
N PHE A 121 -2.31 -24.61 -6.80
CA PHE A 121 -1.63 -23.61 -7.64
C PHE A 121 -0.64 -22.79 -6.80
N CYS A 122 0.59 -22.66 -7.29
CA CYS A 122 1.71 -22.00 -6.60
C CYS A 122 1.89 -22.41 -5.14
N GLY A 123 1.69 -23.70 -4.86
CA GLY A 123 1.90 -24.28 -3.53
C GLY A 123 0.82 -23.95 -2.50
N ASN A 124 -0.28 -23.27 -2.86
CA ASN A 124 -1.41 -23.08 -1.94
C ASN A 124 -2.27 -24.35 -1.90
N PRO A 125 -2.39 -25.02 -0.74
CA PRO A 125 -3.17 -26.25 -0.62
C PRO A 125 -4.69 -26.01 -0.58
N SER A 126 -5.13 -24.78 -0.29
CA SER A 126 -6.55 -24.41 -0.18
C SER A 126 -7.19 -24.28 -1.56
N PHE A 127 -8.51 -24.43 -1.65
CA PHE A 127 -9.22 -24.17 -2.89
C PHE A 127 -9.27 -22.67 -3.18
N HIS A 128 -9.18 -22.31 -4.44
CA HIS A 128 -9.18 -20.92 -4.88
C HIS A 128 -9.71 -20.81 -6.31
N LEU A 129 -10.08 -19.59 -6.73
CA LEU A 129 -10.42 -19.31 -8.12
C LEU A 129 -9.17 -19.00 -8.92
N TYR A 130 -9.01 -19.71 -10.03
CA TYR A 130 -7.83 -19.65 -10.89
C TYR A 130 -8.20 -19.46 -12.36
N TRP A 131 -7.51 -18.55 -13.04
CA TRP A 131 -7.63 -18.33 -14.48
C TRP A 131 -6.44 -18.95 -15.21
N PRO A 132 -6.62 -20.12 -15.86
CA PRO A 132 -5.50 -20.84 -16.48
C PRO A 132 -4.94 -20.17 -17.72
N ASN A 133 -5.71 -19.32 -18.40
CA ASN A 133 -5.30 -18.61 -19.62
C ASN A 133 -4.81 -19.54 -20.75
N LYS A 134 -5.35 -20.77 -20.79
CA LYS A 134 -5.01 -21.77 -21.82
C LYS A 134 -5.53 -21.41 -23.21
N LYS A 135 -6.57 -20.59 -23.30
CA LYS A 135 -7.14 -20.13 -24.57
C LYS A 135 -6.37 -18.90 -25.02
N LYS A 136 -5.80 -18.95 -26.23
CA LYS A 136 -5.18 -17.79 -26.91
C LYS A 136 -6.26 -16.87 -27.47
N ASP A 137 -7.16 -16.40 -26.61
CA ASP A 137 -8.27 -15.54 -26.97
C ASP A 137 -8.10 -14.12 -26.40
N ARG A 138 -8.85 -13.18 -27.00
CA ARG A 138 -8.90 -11.79 -26.56
C ARG A 138 -9.87 -11.57 -25.40
N THR A 139 -10.33 -12.63 -24.71
CA THR A 139 -11.31 -12.46 -23.63
C THR A 139 -10.65 -11.86 -22.40
N HIS A 140 -11.34 -10.94 -21.74
CA HIS A 140 -10.90 -10.42 -20.46
C HIS A 140 -11.16 -11.47 -19.38
N ASN A 141 -10.15 -11.79 -18.58
CA ASN A 141 -10.33 -12.59 -17.39
C ASN A 141 -10.74 -11.66 -16.26
N ILE A 142 -11.92 -11.92 -15.70
CA ILE A 142 -12.58 -11.01 -14.78
C ILE A 142 -13.09 -11.83 -13.61
N LEU A 143 -13.03 -11.26 -12.41
CA LEU A 143 -13.82 -11.63 -11.25
C LEU A 143 -14.57 -10.39 -10.78
N SER A 144 -15.90 -10.38 -10.89
CA SER A 144 -16.73 -9.24 -10.48
C SER A 144 -17.61 -9.64 -9.29
N SER A 145 -17.56 -8.84 -8.22
CA SER A 145 -18.45 -8.99 -7.08
C SER A 145 -19.87 -8.62 -7.46
N ARG A 146 -20.85 -8.99 -6.64
CA ARG A 146 -22.15 -8.29 -6.62
C ARG A 146 -21.99 -6.84 -6.13
N GLU A 147 -23.07 -6.07 -6.23
CA GLU A 147 -23.17 -4.74 -5.62
C GLU A 147 -23.22 -4.87 -4.08
N LEU A 148 -22.45 -4.02 -3.39
CA LEU A 148 -22.31 -4.00 -1.93
C LEU A 148 -22.58 -2.59 -1.37
N ILE A 149 -23.06 -2.52 -0.14
CA ILE A 149 -23.10 -1.28 0.64
C ILE A 149 -21.75 -1.09 1.33
N ILE A 150 -20.98 -0.10 0.88
CA ILE A 150 -19.67 0.24 1.40
C ILE A 150 -19.75 1.56 2.14
N GLN A 151 -19.40 1.57 3.43
CA GLN A 151 -19.32 2.79 4.23
C GLN A 151 -17.86 3.28 4.37
N PRO A 152 -17.64 4.56 4.71
CA PRO A 152 -16.30 5.05 5.04
C PRO A 152 -15.66 4.20 6.16
N GLY A 153 -14.38 3.89 6.02
CA GLY A 153 -13.67 3.04 6.99
C GLY A 153 -13.89 1.53 6.82
N TYR A 154 -14.53 1.07 5.73
CA TYR A 154 -14.55 -0.34 5.37
C TYR A 154 -13.19 -0.81 4.82
N MET A 155 -12.98 -2.12 4.79
CA MET A 155 -11.75 -2.74 4.28
C MET A 155 -12.02 -3.78 3.20
N ILE A 156 -11.00 -4.04 2.40
CA ILE A 156 -10.91 -5.18 1.49
C ILE A 156 -9.64 -5.98 1.79
N GLN A 157 -9.76 -7.29 1.91
CA GLN A 157 -8.65 -8.21 2.10
C GLN A 157 -8.81 -9.40 1.19
N PHE A 158 -7.73 -9.85 0.57
CA PHE A 158 -7.71 -11.03 -0.29
C PHE A 158 -6.28 -11.53 -0.46
N LYS A 159 -6.13 -12.78 -0.87
CA LYS A 159 -4.88 -13.32 -1.38
C LYS A 159 -4.89 -13.27 -2.90
N ILE A 160 -3.77 -12.90 -3.49
CA ILE A 160 -3.58 -12.93 -4.94
C ILE A 160 -2.21 -13.49 -5.29
N VAL A 161 -2.15 -14.18 -6.42
CA VAL A 161 -0.91 -14.57 -7.08
C VAL A 161 -1.08 -14.37 -8.59
N VAL A 162 -0.08 -13.79 -9.24
CA VAL A 162 -0.06 -13.53 -10.68
C VAL A 162 1.22 -14.10 -11.26
N GLY A 163 1.08 -15.07 -12.15
CA GLY A 163 2.18 -15.93 -12.54
C GLY A 163 2.63 -16.84 -11.39
N CYS A 164 3.36 -17.90 -11.74
CA CYS A 164 3.94 -18.82 -10.79
C CYS A 164 5.42 -18.96 -11.12
N GLU A 165 6.31 -18.56 -10.21
CA GLU A 165 7.76 -18.80 -10.33
C GLU A 165 8.40 -18.25 -11.63
N VAL A 166 7.78 -17.24 -12.24
CA VAL A 166 8.32 -16.62 -13.45
C VAL A 166 9.34 -15.56 -13.04
N ASN A 167 10.63 -15.92 -13.09
CA ASN A 167 11.76 -15.00 -12.90
C ASN A 167 11.95 -14.01 -14.06
N THR A 168 10.90 -13.70 -14.82
CA THR A 168 10.98 -12.73 -15.92
C THR A 168 10.33 -11.44 -15.48
N CYS A 169 11.03 -10.33 -15.72
CA CYS A 169 10.53 -8.99 -15.45
C CYS A 169 9.65 -8.47 -16.59
N VAL A 170 9.08 -9.39 -17.38
CA VAL A 170 8.18 -9.07 -18.47
C VAL A 170 6.77 -9.07 -17.90
N ASP A 171 6.20 -7.87 -17.77
CA ASP A 171 4.78 -7.72 -17.44
C ASP A 171 3.94 -8.15 -18.64
N ARG A 172 3.41 -9.38 -18.61
CA ARG A 172 2.52 -9.94 -19.63
C ARG A 172 1.04 -9.80 -19.24
N HIS A 173 0.69 -8.59 -18.82
CA HIS A 173 -0.61 -8.13 -18.32
C HIS A 173 -0.84 -8.31 -16.82
N SER A 174 -0.93 -7.16 -16.16
CA SER A 174 -1.34 -7.01 -14.79
C SER A 174 -2.83 -7.29 -14.58
N VAL A 175 -3.18 -7.76 -13.39
CA VAL A 175 -4.53 -7.83 -12.84
C VAL A 175 -4.80 -6.53 -12.08
N LEU A 176 -5.82 -5.77 -12.50
CA LEU A 176 -6.22 -4.52 -11.88
C LEU A 176 -7.38 -4.79 -10.92
N LEU A 177 -7.31 -4.25 -9.70
CA LEU A 177 -8.46 -4.16 -8.82
C LEU A 177 -9.13 -2.79 -9.01
N GLU A 178 -10.33 -2.84 -9.57
CA GLU A 178 -11.16 -1.69 -9.93
C GLU A 178 -12.48 -1.70 -9.16
N TYR A 179 -13.13 -0.54 -9.09
CA TYR A 179 -14.49 -0.38 -8.56
C TYR A 179 -15.35 0.48 -9.50
N THR A 180 -16.66 0.32 -9.36
CA THR A 180 -17.67 1.24 -9.88
C THR A 180 -18.74 1.49 -8.81
N LYS A 181 -19.40 2.64 -8.87
CA LYS A 181 -20.57 2.97 -8.04
C LYS A 181 -21.89 2.87 -8.81
N ASP A 182 -21.81 2.61 -10.12
CA ASP A 182 -22.98 2.51 -10.99
C ASP A 182 -22.75 1.39 -12.01
N ALA A 183 -23.31 0.22 -11.71
CA ALA A 183 -23.26 -0.97 -12.57
C ALA A 183 -23.92 -0.76 -13.94
N ARG A 184 -24.67 0.34 -14.14
CA ARG A 184 -25.25 0.71 -15.45
C ARG A 184 -24.21 1.24 -16.44
N THR A 185 -23.02 1.62 -15.97
CA THR A 185 -21.95 2.17 -16.80
C THR A 185 -20.73 1.26 -16.80
N ASP A 186 -19.99 1.23 -17.91
CA ASP A 186 -18.67 0.55 -17.96
C ASP A 186 -17.53 1.48 -17.50
N LEU A 187 -17.84 2.44 -16.63
CA LEU A 187 -16.86 3.36 -16.06
C LEU A 187 -16.29 2.77 -14.78
N TRP A 188 -15.12 2.15 -14.93
CA TRP A 188 -14.37 1.55 -13.82
C TRP A 188 -13.12 2.36 -13.49
N GLN A 189 -12.81 2.44 -12.21
CA GLN A 189 -11.65 3.16 -11.69
C GLN A 189 -10.85 2.26 -10.76
N LEU A 190 -9.55 2.45 -10.65
CA LEU A 190 -8.73 1.72 -9.67
C LEU A 190 -9.21 2.04 -8.25
N VAL A 191 -9.28 1.01 -7.39
CA VAL A 191 -9.63 1.19 -5.98
C VAL A 191 -8.64 2.14 -5.29
N GLN A 192 -7.35 1.95 -5.55
CA GLN A 192 -6.29 2.84 -5.09
C GLN A 192 -5.31 3.14 -6.23
N THR A 193 -5.12 4.42 -6.52
CA THR A 193 -4.13 4.91 -7.49
C THR A 193 -2.73 4.95 -6.87
N GLN A 194 -1.69 5.04 -7.69
CA GLN A 194 -0.32 5.19 -7.17
C GLN A 194 -0.16 6.52 -6.43
N CYS A 195 0.57 6.49 -5.31
CA CYS A 195 0.97 7.67 -4.56
C CYS A 195 2.49 7.62 -4.37
N LEU A 196 3.20 8.41 -5.18
CA LEU A 196 4.66 8.46 -5.24
C LEU A 196 5.13 9.90 -4.99
N PRO A 197 6.43 10.13 -4.73
CA PRO A 197 6.94 11.47 -4.50
C PRO A 197 6.58 12.52 -5.56
N SER A 198 6.58 12.17 -6.84
CA SER A 198 6.18 13.07 -7.93
C SER A 198 4.70 13.47 -7.88
N SER A 199 3.83 12.60 -7.33
CA SER A 199 2.40 12.82 -7.19
C SER A 199 1.98 13.27 -5.78
N SER A 200 2.93 13.67 -4.93
CA SER A 200 2.68 14.14 -3.56
C SER A 200 1.73 15.33 -3.45
N ASN A 201 1.58 16.12 -4.51
CA ASN A 201 0.64 17.24 -4.58
C ASN A 201 -0.75 16.86 -5.13
N SER A 202 -0.92 15.61 -5.56
CA SER A 202 -2.18 15.12 -6.10
C SER A 202 -3.19 14.85 -4.99
N ILE A 203 -4.46 15.15 -5.26
CA ILE A 203 -5.57 14.88 -4.34
C ILE A 203 -5.61 13.37 -4.05
N GLY A 204 -5.64 13.00 -2.76
CA GLY A 204 -5.67 11.60 -2.33
C GLY A 204 -4.30 10.94 -2.18
N CYS A 205 -3.20 11.66 -2.41
CA CYS A 205 -1.85 11.18 -2.11
C CYS A 205 -1.27 11.98 -0.92
N SER A 206 -0.87 11.27 0.14
CA SER A 206 -0.21 11.89 1.30
C SER A 206 1.31 11.86 1.10
N PRO A 207 2.03 12.99 1.29
CA PRO A 207 3.49 13.00 1.20
C PRO A 207 4.18 12.15 2.28
N PHE A 208 3.43 11.72 3.29
CA PHE A 208 3.92 10.86 4.36
C PHE A 208 3.65 9.38 4.10
N GLN A 209 2.80 9.03 3.13
CA GLN A 209 2.35 7.65 2.89
C GLN A 209 2.38 7.31 1.39
N PHE A 210 3.54 6.86 0.92
CA PHE A 210 3.72 6.40 -0.46
C PHE A 210 3.42 4.91 -0.62
N HIS A 211 2.73 4.57 -1.72
CA HIS A 211 2.31 3.22 -2.05
C HIS A 211 2.08 3.06 -3.57
N GLU A 212 2.13 1.83 -4.05
CA GLU A 212 1.74 1.49 -5.41
C GLU A 212 0.23 1.55 -5.62
N ALA A 213 -0.18 1.51 -6.88
CA ALA A 213 -1.57 1.31 -7.28
C ALA A 213 -2.04 -0.13 -7.01
N THR A 214 -3.36 -0.36 -6.99
CA THR A 214 -3.97 -1.70 -6.88
C THR A 214 -3.86 -2.49 -8.20
N ILE A 215 -2.63 -2.69 -8.65
CA ILE A 215 -2.23 -3.38 -9.88
C ILE A 215 -1.27 -4.51 -9.49
N TYR A 216 -1.61 -5.74 -9.86
CA TYR A 216 -0.88 -6.95 -9.48
C TYR A 216 -0.33 -7.66 -10.71
N ASN A 217 0.94 -8.03 -10.69
CA ASN A 217 1.62 -8.67 -11.81
C ASN A 217 2.64 -9.70 -11.33
N SER A 218 3.29 -10.39 -12.27
CA SER A 218 4.35 -11.36 -11.94
C SER A 218 5.55 -10.75 -11.24
N VAL A 219 5.70 -9.42 -11.22
CA VAL A 219 6.80 -8.75 -10.55
C VAL A 219 6.52 -8.52 -9.07
N ASN A 220 5.28 -8.14 -8.73
CA ASN A 220 4.91 -7.76 -7.37
C ASN A 220 4.11 -8.84 -6.60
N SER A 221 3.64 -9.87 -7.30
CA SER A 221 2.71 -10.90 -6.78
C SER A 221 3.01 -12.30 -7.36
N SER A 222 4.28 -12.65 -7.58
CA SER A 222 4.71 -13.98 -8.08
C SER A 222 4.52 -15.13 -7.08
N VAL A 223 4.32 -14.80 -5.81
CA VAL A 223 4.01 -15.71 -4.71
C VAL A 223 2.71 -15.23 -4.07
N TRP A 224 1.95 -16.16 -3.50
CA TRP A 224 0.71 -15.84 -2.77
C TRP A 224 0.92 -14.73 -1.75
N LYS A 225 0.27 -13.60 -2.03
CA LYS A 225 0.39 -12.39 -1.23
C LYS A 225 -0.97 -12.00 -0.68
N ARG A 226 -1.05 -11.84 0.64
CA ARG A 226 -2.22 -11.26 1.31
C ARG A 226 -2.17 -9.74 1.15
N VAL A 227 -3.16 -9.21 0.46
CA VAL A 227 -3.40 -7.78 0.33
C VAL A 227 -4.47 -7.40 1.35
N THR A 228 -4.24 -6.33 2.09
CA THR A 228 -5.21 -5.74 3.02
C THR A 228 -5.21 -4.25 2.77
N LEU A 229 -6.38 -3.69 2.48
CA LEU A 229 -6.53 -2.30 2.12
C LEU A 229 -7.67 -1.71 2.95
N GLN A 230 -7.39 -0.61 3.63
CA GLN A 230 -8.45 0.30 4.07
C GLN A 230 -9.05 0.94 2.82
N LEU A 231 -10.33 0.73 2.57
CA LEU A 231 -10.97 1.29 1.37
C LEU A 231 -10.99 2.83 1.49
N PRO A 232 -10.50 3.54 0.45
CA PRO A 232 -10.60 5.00 0.42
C PRO A 232 -12.06 5.47 0.45
N ASP A 233 -12.32 6.63 1.07
CA ASP A 233 -13.67 7.17 1.22
C ASP A 233 -14.39 7.38 -0.12
N HIS A 234 -13.64 7.69 -1.19
CA HIS A 234 -14.20 7.86 -2.52
C HIS A 234 -14.79 6.57 -3.10
N VAL A 235 -14.55 5.40 -2.51
CA VAL A 235 -15.14 4.12 -2.93
C VAL A 235 -16.52 3.88 -2.29
N SER A 236 -16.86 4.59 -1.21
CA SER A 236 -18.13 4.41 -0.48
C SER A 236 -19.36 4.74 -1.33
N SER A 237 -20.32 3.82 -1.34
CA SER A 237 -21.65 3.91 -1.99
C SER A 237 -22.55 2.79 -1.47
N SER A 238 -23.86 2.89 -1.68
CA SER A 238 -24.82 1.80 -1.40
C SER A 238 -24.86 0.71 -2.48
N ALA A 239 -24.11 0.89 -3.57
CA ALA A 239 -24.08 0.00 -4.73
C ALA A 239 -22.67 -0.10 -5.33
N THR A 240 -21.63 -0.11 -4.48
CA THR A 240 -20.26 -0.26 -4.97
C THR A 240 -20.05 -1.70 -5.42
N GLN A 241 -19.49 -1.87 -6.61
CA GLN A 241 -19.06 -3.16 -7.16
C GLN A 241 -17.54 -3.16 -7.33
N PHE A 242 -16.90 -4.29 -7.06
CA PHE A 242 -15.46 -4.48 -7.25
C PHE A 242 -15.22 -5.49 -8.37
N ARG A 243 -14.13 -5.31 -9.11
CA ARG A 243 -13.64 -6.33 -10.03
C ARG A 243 -12.12 -6.46 -10.03
N TRP A 244 -11.66 -7.69 -10.19
CA TRP A 244 -10.30 -8.01 -10.60
C TRP A 244 -10.33 -8.30 -12.08
N ILE A 245 -9.56 -7.55 -12.87
CA ILE A 245 -9.57 -7.68 -14.33
C ILE A 245 -8.16 -7.73 -14.89
N GLN A 246 -7.90 -8.76 -15.69
CA GLN A 246 -6.73 -8.84 -16.55
C GLN A 246 -7.13 -8.40 -17.96
N LYS A 247 -6.89 -7.12 -18.27
CA LYS A 247 -7.09 -6.58 -19.61
C LYS A 247 -5.97 -7.07 -20.51
N GLY A 248 -6.27 -7.58 -21.70
CA GLY A 248 -5.22 -7.98 -22.63
C GLY A 248 -5.74 -8.21 -24.04
N ASP A 249 -5.18 -7.41 -24.95
CA ASP A 249 -5.35 -7.53 -26.41
C ASP A 249 -4.41 -8.60 -27.01
N GLU A 250 -3.40 -9.04 -26.26
CA GLU A 250 -2.44 -10.05 -26.66
C GLU A 250 -2.93 -11.48 -26.36
N THR A 251 -2.35 -12.45 -27.08
CA THR A 251 -2.76 -13.85 -27.04
C THR A 251 -2.15 -14.66 -25.89
N GLU A 252 -1.12 -14.14 -25.21
CA GLU A 252 -0.44 -14.84 -24.10
C GLU A 252 -0.57 -14.04 -22.81
N LYS A 253 -1.44 -14.51 -21.90
CA LYS A 253 -1.71 -13.89 -20.60
C LYS A 253 -1.14 -14.76 -19.48
N GLN A 254 -0.56 -14.14 -18.47
CA GLN A 254 -0.11 -14.87 -17.26
C GLN A 254 -1.32 -15.37 -16.48
N SER A 255 -1.32 -16.64 -16.10
CA SER A 255 -2.33 -17.21 -15.22
C SER A 255 -2.28 -16.55 -13.84
N TRP A 256 -3.43 -16.40 -13.20
CA TRP A 256 -3.53 -15.75 -11.88
C TRP A 256 -4.64 -16.40 -11.06
N ALA A 257 -4.57 -16.24 -9.74
CA ALA A 257 -5.55 -16.78 -8.82
C ALA A 257 -5.84 -15.81 -7.66
N VAL A 258 -7.06 -15.89 -7.13
CA VAL A 258 -7.53 -15.14 -5.97
C VAL A 258 -8.15 -16.08 -4.96
N ASP A 259 -7.93 -15.78 -3.68
CA ASP A 259 -8.34 -16.62 -2.56
C ASP A 259 -8.66 -15.74 -1.32
N HIS A 260 -9.43 -16.26 -0.36
CA HIS A 260 -9.76 -15.63 0.94
C HIS A 260 -10.21 -14.17 0.82
N VAL A 261 -11.24 -13.91 0.02
CA VAL A 261 -11.77 -12.56 -0.20
C VAL A 261 -12.66 -12.15 0.97
N TYR A 262 -12.39 -10.97 1.53
CA TYR A 262 -13.21 -10.26 2.51
C TYR A 262 -13.42 -8.82 2.02
N ILE A 263 -14.66 -8.37 1.97
CA ILE A 263 -15.03 -6.96 1.77
C ILE A 263 -16.09 -6.62 2.80
N GLY A 264 -15.88 -5.60 3.63
CA GLY A 264 -16.83 -5.24 4.67
C GLY A 264 -16.29 -4.28 5.70
N GLU A 265 -16.94 -4.24 6.86
CA GLU A 265 -16.51 -3.46 8.02
C GLU A 265 -15.05 -3.78 8.40
N ALA A 266 -14.27 -2.76 8.75
CA ALA A 266 -12.88 -3.00 9.13
C ALA A 266 -12.80 -3.75 10.47
N CYS A 267 -12.12 -4.89 10.46
CA CYS A 267 -11.69 -5.55 11.69
C CYS A 267 -10.81 -4.62 12.56
N PRO A 268 -10.76 -4.83 13.89
CA PRO A 268 -9.87 -4.08 14.78
C PRO A 268 -8.44 -4.00 14.25
N LYS A 269 -7.96 -2.77 14.01
CA LYS A 269 -6.65 -2.45 13.42
C LYS A 269 -6.29 -3.27 12.16
N LEU A 270 -7.29 -3.68 11.37
CA LEU A 270 -7.10 -4.53 10.19
C LEU A 270 -6.35 -5.84 10.54
N CYS A 271 -6.66 -6.41 11.71
CA CYS A 271 -5.99 -7.57 12.28
C CYS A 271 -4.46 -7.40 12.39
N SER A 272 -4.01 -6.15 12.55
CA SER A 272 -2.60 -5.74 12.60
C SER A 272 -1.74 -6.25 11.43
N GLY A 273 -2.38 -6.66 10.32
CA GLY A 273 -1.75 -7.33 9.17
C GLY A 273 -1.25 -8.76 9.45
N ARG A 274 -1.70 -9.38 10.54
CA ARG A 274 -1.27 -10.69 11.08
C ARG A 274 -2.45 -11.65 11.26
N GLY A 275 -3.44 -11.54 10.38
CA GLY A 275 -4.62 -12.38 10.41
C GLY A 275 -5.61 -12.07 9.30
N TYR A 276 -6.69 -12.84 9.28
CA TYR A 276 -7.80 -12.71 8.35
C TYR A 276 -9.01 -12.07 9.03
N CYS A 277 -9.66 -11.14 8.35
CA CYS A 277 -10.93 -10.61 8.80
C CYS A 277 -12.07 -11.54 8.36
N THR A 278 -13.02 -11.81 9.25
CA THR A 278 -14.20 -12.65 8.97
C THR A 278 -15.50 -11.95 9.38
N THR A 279 -16.63 -12.62 9.17
CA THR A 279 -17.96 -12.12 9.49
C THR A 279 -18.09 -11.67 10.94
N GLY A 280 -18.68 -10.48 11.12
CA GLY A 280 -18.77 -9.81 12.42
C GLY A 280 -17.55 -8.97 12.79
N ALA A 281 -16.67 -8.66 11.83
CA ALA A 281 -15.45 -7.87 12.04
C ALA A 281 -14.51 -8.51 13.10
N ILE A 282 -14.36 -9.84 13.03
CA ILE A 282 -13.52 -10.63 13.94
C ILE A 282 -12.23 -11.03 13.22
N CYS A 283 -11.10 -10.98 13.93
CA CYS A 283 -9.81 -11.41 13.41
C CYS A 283 -9.52 -12.89 13.72
N ILE A 284 -9.09 -13.62 12.69
CA ILE A 284 -8.49 -14.95 12.81
C ILE A 284 -6.98 -14.79 12.64
N CYS A 285 -6.24 -14.91 13.74
CA CYS A 285 -4.80 -14.62 13.74
C CYS A 285 -3.97 -15.70 13.04
N ASP A 286 -2.89 -15.26 12.39
CA ASP A 286 -1.85 -16.14 11.88
C ASP A 286 -1.14 -16.86 13.04
N GLU A 287 -0.47 -17.97 12.73
CA GLU A 287 0.31 -18.72 13.72
C GLU A 287 1.36 -17.82 14.39
N GLY A 288 1.45 -17.90 15.72
CA GLY A 288 2.37 -17.08 16.53
C GLY A 288 1.81 -15.73 16.99
N PHE A 289 0.58 -15.38 16.62
CA PHE A 289 -0.08 -14.12 16.99
C PHE A 289 -1.41 -14.34 17.73
N GLN A 290 -1.73 -13.41 18.63
CA GLN A 290 -2.91 -13.48 19.50
C GLN A 290 -3.53 -12.09 19.75
N GLY A 291 -4.67 -12.10 20.45
CA GLY A 291 -5.47 -10.91 20.78
C GLY A 291 -6.55 -10.63 19.75
N ASP A 292 -7.50 -9.76 20.10
CA ASP A 292 -8.67 -9.45 19.27
C ASP A 292 -8.30 -8.79 17.92
N ASP A 293 -7.10 -8.18 17.85
CA ASP A 293 -6.54 -7.50 16.68
C ASP A 293 -5.25 -8.15 16.16
N CYS A 294 -4.88 -9.33 16.66
CA CYS A 294 -3.65 -10.07 16.31
C CYS A 294 -2.34 -9.30 16.52
N SER A 295 -2.31 -8.34 17.45
CA SER A 295 -1.11 -7.53 17.73
C SER A 295 -0.13 -8.16 18.74
N ILE A 296 -0.55 -9.22 19.45
CA ILE A 296 0.27 -9.83 20.51
C ILE A 296 1.17 -10.91 19.89
N PHE A 297 2.48 -10.82 20.17
CA PHE A 297 3.47 -11.80 19.74
C PHE A 297 3.64 -12.88 20.82
N ASN A 298 3.74 -14.15 20.40
CA ASN A 298 4.03 -15.25 21.33
C ASN A 298 5.51 -15.31 21.78
N HIS A 299 6.38 -14.51 21.17
CA HIS A 299 7.82 -14.47 21.42
C HIS A 299 8.34 -13.03 21.53
N ASP A 300 9.47 -12.87 22.20
CA ASP A 300 10.13 -11.57 22.27
C ASP A 300 10.74 -11.18 20.92
N LEU A 301 10.58 -9.89 20.58
CA LEU A 301 11.13 -9.33 19.36
C LEU A 301 12.52 -8.76 19.59
N PRO A 302 13.42 -8.83 18.59
CA PRO A 302 14.72 -8.20 18.68
C PRO A 302 14.55 -6.68 18.81
N SER A 303 15.20 -6.09 19.81
CA SER A 303 15.19 -4.64 20.03
C SER A 303 16.26 -3.89 19.26
N TYR A 304 17.09 -4.60 18.50
CA TYR A 304 18.18 -4.01 17.72
C TYR A 304 18.32 -4.77 16.40
N ILE A 305 18.85 -4.06 15.40
CA ILE A 305 19.33 -4.64 14.15
C ILE A 305 20.71 -4.05 13.90
N LYS A 306 21.65 -4.89 13.49
CA LYS A 306 22.99 -4.50 13.06
C LYS A 306 23.44 -5.41 11.94
N ASP A 307 23.64 -4.85 10.76
CA ASP A 307 24.03 -5.60 9.58
C ASP A 307 24.98 -4.79 8.70
N ASN A 308 26.13 -5.38 8.40
CA ASN A 308 27.10 -4.88 7.44
C ASN A 308 27.22 -5.82 6.23
N PHE A 309 26.30 -6.77 6.07
CA PHE A 309 26.18 -7.67 4.92
C PHE A 309 27.38 -8.59 4.62
N GLU A 310 28.32 -8.71 5.56
CA GLU A 310 29.45 -9.64 5.48
C GLU A 310 29.07 -11.09 5.82
N SER A 311 27.88 -11.32 6.37
CA SER A 311 27.43 -12.64 6.83
C SER A 311 25.98 -12.91 6.44
N GLU A 312 25.79 -13.85 5.51
CA GLU A 312 24.47 -14.30 5.04
C GLU A 312 23.56 -14.74 6.19
N LYS A 313 24.11 -15.39 7.23
CA LYS A 313 23.34 -15.80 8.42
C LYS A 313 22.80 -14.62 9.20
N VAL A 314 23.60 -13.55 9.36
CA VAL A 314 23.16 -12.33 10.04
C VAL A 314 22.05 -11.67 9.23
N THR A 315 22.21 -11.62 7.91
CA THR A 315 21.19 -11.10 7.01
C THR A 315 19.89 -11.91 7.09
N GLU A 316 19.93 -13.24 7.06
CA GLU A 316 18.74 -14.09 7.20
C GLU A 316 18.01 -13.88 8.54
N ILE A 317 18.74 -13.58 9.61
CA ILE A 317 18.15 -13.30 10.93
C ILE A 317 17.46 -11.93 10.94
N ASN A 318 18.05 -10.93 10.30
CA ASN A 318 17.62 -9.53 10.40
C ASN A 318 16.51 -9.13 9.41
N TRP A 319 16.47 -9.74 8.23
CA TRP A 319 15.61 -9.29 7.12
C TRP A 319 14.49 -10.29 6.86
N GLU A 320 13.26 -9.78 6.75
CA GLU A 320 12.07 -10.55 6.39
C GLU A 320 12.04 -10.82 4.89
N SER A 321 12.38 -9.81 4.09
CA SER A 321 12.34 -9.91 2.64
C SER A 321 13.35 -8.96 2.00
N ILE A 322 14.13 -9.49 1.07
CA ILE A 322 15.00 -8.74 0.17
C ILE A 322 14.55 -9.06 -1.25
N GLN A 323 14.04 -8.07 -1.96
CA GLN A 323 13.56 -8.19 -3.33
C GLN A 323 14.39 -7.31 -4.24
N GLY A 324 14.82 -7.86 -5.39
CA GLY A 324 15.61 -7.13 -6.38
C GLY A 324 17.03 -6.75 -5.93
N GLY A 325 17.46 -7.22 -4.76
CA GLY A 325 18.79 -7.00 -4.18
C GLY A 325 19.55 -8.30 -3.95
N VAL A 326 20.88 -8.21 -3.97
CA VAL A 326 21.82 -9.29 -3.68
C VAL A 326 22.98 -8.75 -2.86
N ILE A 327 23.62 -9.59 -2.04
CA ILE A 327 24.84 -9.21 -1.33
C ILE A 327 26.01 -9.18 -2.34
N GLY A 328 26.77 -8.09 -2.35
CA GLY A 328 28.01 -7.98 -3.13
C GLY A 328 28.50 -6.55 -3.34
N ASN A 329 29.40 -6.40 -4.31
CA ASN A 329 30.18 -5.18 -4.56
C ASN A 329 29.79 -4.44 -5.84
N GLY A 330 28.50 -4.42 -6.20
CA GLY A 330 28.04 -3.85 -7.48
C GLY A 330 28.38 -2.36 -7.66
N CYS A 331 28.23 -1.56 -6.60
CA CYS A 331 28.65 -0.16 -6.54
C CYS A 331 30.09 0.03 -6.03
N GLY A 332 30.87 -1.05 -5.94
CA GLY A 332 32.15 -1.08 -5.25
C GLY A 332 31.99 -0.91 -3.75
N GLN A 333 33.10 -0.57 -3.09
CA GLN A 333 33.13 -0.32 -1.66
C GLN A 333 32.56 1.07 -1.35
N LEU A 334 31.65 1.18 -0.38
CA LEU A 334 31.00 2.44 0.03
C LEU A 334 31.91 3.30 0.93
N SER A 335 33.13 3.53 0.45
CA SER A 335 34.20 4.26 1.13
C SER A 335 33.92 5.76 1.24
N PRO A 336 34.33 6.45 2.33
CA PRO A 336 35.08 5.93 3.49
C PRO A 336 34.20 5.38 4.61
N TYR A 337 32.88 5.30 4.40
CA TYR A 337 31.93 5.04 5.48
C TYR A 337 31.70 3.56 5.75
N ALA A 338 31.94 2.72 4.76
CA ALA A 338 31.76 1.29 4.84
C ALA A 338 32.77 0.55 3.96
N HIS A 339 33.03 -0.71 4.33
CA HIS A 339 34.03 -1.56 3.72
C HIS A 339 33.50 -2.97 3.53
N GLY A 340 33.80 -3.57 2.38
CA GLY A 340 33.42 -4.96 2.09
C GLY A 340 32.17 -5.02 1.23
N ASP A 341 31.42 -6.11 1.38
CA ASP A 341 30.18 -6.36 0.64
C ASP A 341 29.05 -5.43 1.13
N SER A 342 28.08 -5.18 0.25
CA SER A 342 26.92 -4.36 0.55
C SER A 342 25.65 -5.02 0.04
N LEU A 343 24.50 -4.60 0.52
CA LEU A 343 23.23 -4.98 -0.08
C LEU A 343 22.98 -4.16 -1.35
N TYR A 344 23.21 -4.77 -2.51
CA TYR A 344 23.24 -4.13 -3.82
C TYR A 344 21.99 -4.45 -4.65
N PHE A 345 21.28 -3.42 -5.10
CA PHE A 345 20.04 -3.52 -5.85
C PHE A 345 20.23 -3.26 -7.35
N ASN A 346 20.10 -4.33 -8.14
CA ASN A 346 20.17 -4.30 -9.60
C ASN A 346 19.09 -5.16 -10.27
N GLY A 347 18.30 -5.88 -9.48
CA GLY A 347 17.23 -6.71 -10.02
C GLY A 347 16.19 -5.89 -10.79
N CYS A 348 15.50 -6.53 -11.73
CA CYS A 348 14.40 -5.90 -12.46
C CYS A 348 13.03 -6.07 -11.78
N GLN A 349 12.98 -6.81 -10.68
CA GLN A 349 11.81 -6.96 -9.82
C GLN A 349 11.64 -5.72 -8.90
N ILE A 350 10.67 -5.75 -7.98
CA ILE A 350 10.61 -4.75 -6.90
C ILE A 350 11.97 -4.70 -6.19
N ARG A 351 12.52 -3.51 -6.02
CA ARG A 351 13.74 -3.26 -5.24
C ARG A 351 13.39 -2.77 -3.86
N GLN A 352 13.37 -3.68 -2.89
CA GLN A 352 13.15 -3.34 -1.48
C GLN A 352 13.85 -4.29 -0.53
N ALA A 353 14.14 -3.79 0.67
CA ALA A 353 14.52 -4.59 1.83
C ALA A 353 13.62 -4.25 3.00
N ILE A 354 13.05 -5.27 3.64
CA ILE A 354 12.14 -5.18 4.78
C ILE A 354 12.76 -5.93 5.95
N THR A 355 12.88 -5.28 7.11
CA THR A 355 13.37 -5.93 8.34
C THR A 355 12.36 -6.93 8.87
N LYS A 356 12.80 -7.89 9.69
CA LYS A 356 11.86 -8.61 10.57
C LYS A 356 11.21 -7.64 11.57
N PRO A 357 10.09 -8.02 12.22
CA PRO A 357 9.45 -7.18 13.24
C PRO A 357 10.42 -6.86 14.38
N LEU A 358 10.58 -5.58 14.70
CA LEU A 358 11.48 -5.08 15.74
C LEU A 358 10.69 -4.56 16.94
N ASP A 359 11.30 -4.63 18.13
CA ASP A 359 10.88 -3.85 19.30
C ASP A 359 11.61 -2.50 19.32
N LEU A 360 10.94 -1.45 18.84
CA LEU A 360 11.49 -0.10 18.78
C LEU A 360 11.07 0.78 19.96
N THR A 361 10.47 0.22 21.03
CA THR A 361 10.02 0.98 22.21
C THR A 361 11.11 1.86 22.82
N ARG A 362 12.36 1.38 22.80
CA ARG A 362 13.54 2.11 23.30
C ARG A 362 14.49 2.57 22.19
N ALA A 363 14.05 2.54 20.94
CA ALA A 363 14.88 2.97 19.83
C ALA A 363 14.97 4.50 19.75
N SER A 364 16.17 4.99 19.46
CA SER A 364 16.49 6.41 19.32
C SER A 364 16.66 6.78 17.85
N LYS A 365 17.58 6.09 17.17
CA LYS A 365 17.99 6.43 15.80
C LYS A 365 18.15 5.19 14.93
N ILE A 366 17.97 5.37 13.63
CA ILE A 366 18.39 4.43 12.57
C ILE A 366 19.57 5.06 11.81
N MET A 367 20.62 4.28 11.60
CA MET A 367 21.82 4.68 10.89
C MET A 367 22.15 3.67 9.79
N PHE A 368 22.65 4.15 8.66
CA PHE A 368 23.09 3.31 7.54
C PHE A 368 23.95 4.13 6.58
N VAL A 369 24.64 3.43 5.69
CA VAL A 369 25.36 4.00 4.55
C VAL A 369 24.57 3.70 3.28
N LEU A 370 24.36 4.72 2.45
CA LEU A 370 23.62 4.60 1.20
C LEU A 370 24.39 5.24 0.06
N GLN A 371 24.35 4.60 -1.10
CA GLN A 371 24.80 5.15 -2.38
C GLN A 371 23.79 4.82 -3.47
N ILE A 372 23.44 5.78 -4.32
CA ILE A 372 22.52 5.63 -5.46
C ILE A 372 23.26 6.03 -6.74
N GLY A 373 23.60 5.04 -7.56
CA GLY A 373 24.47 5.22 -8.72
C GLY A 373 25.90 5.63 -8.33
N SER A 374 26.69 6.07 -9.31
CA SER A 374 28.03 6.57 -9.06
C SER A 374 28.35 7.76 -9.97
N ILE A 375 29.28 8.61 -9.54
CA ILE A 375 29.77 9.74 -10.38
C ILE A 375 30.38 9.22 -11.68
N ALA A 376 31.06 8.07 -11.62
CA ALA A 376 31.66 7.44 -12.79
C ALA A 376 30.62 6.84 -13.76
N GLN A 377 29.36 6.69 -13.34
CA GLN A 377 28.26 6.12 -14.13
C GLN A 377 28.65 4.76 -14.76
N THR A 378 29.23 3.88 -13.95
CA THR A 378 29.64 2.54 -14.42
C THR A 378 28.42 1.70 -14.78
N GLU A 379 28.62 0.68 -15.63
CA GLU A 379 27.55 -0.28 -15.98
C GLU A 379 26.95 -0.95 -14.74
N SER A 380 27.77 -1.19 -13.71
CA SER A 380 27.36 -1.80 -12.45
C SER A 380 26.76 -0.82 -11.45
N CYS A 381 26.87 0.49 -11.63
CA CYS A 381 26.35 1.47 -10.68
C CYS A 381 26.15 2.83 -11.35
N ASN A 382 25.01 2.99 -12.00
CA ASN A 382 24.61 4.21 -12.70
C ASN A 382 23.22 4.67 -12.27
N THR A 383 22.91 5.94 -12.56
CA THR A 383 21.57 6.48 -12.43
C THR A 383 21.39 7.65 -13.38
N ASN A 384 20.25 7.69 -14.07
CA ASN A 384 19.96 8.79 -14.99
C ASN A 384 19.40 10.00 -14.23
N LEU A 385 20.28 10.95 -13.89
CA LEU A 385 19.93 12.19 -13.20
C LEU A 385 19.12 13.18 -14.06
N SER A 386 19.13 13.01 -15.38
CA SER A 386 18.39 13.86 -16.33
C SER A 386 16.98 13.35 -16.59
N ASP A 387 16.58 12.22 -16.01
CA ASP A 387 15.24 11.66 -16.16
C ASP A 387 14.19 12.58 -15.51
N PRO A 388 13.13 12.99 -16.22
CA PRO A 388 12.04 13.80 -15.66
C PRO A 388 11.41 13.18 -14.41
N ASN A 389 11.42 11.86 -14.29
CA ASN A 389 10.86 11.11 -13.17
C ASN A 389 11.93 10.68 -12.14
N THR A 390 13.10 11.33 -12.12
CA THR A 390 14.20 11.00 -11.18
C THR A 390 13.75 11.03 -9.71
N VAL A 391 12.75 11.86 -9.38
CA VAL A 391 12.21 11.97 -8.01
C VAL A 391 11.59 10.66 -7.52
N ASP A 392 10.98 9.88 -8.43
CA ASP A 392 10.37 8.59 -8.13
C ASP A 392 11.39 7.44 -8.12
N LYS A 393 12.65 7.71 -8.52
CA LYS A 393 13.78 6.77 -8.42
C LYS A 393 14.53 6.89 -7.08
N ALA A 394 14.07 7.78 -6.21
CA ALA A 394 14.59 7.92 -4.86
C ALA A 394 14.44 6.62 -4.06
N VAL A 395 15.35 6.40 -3.12
CA VAL A 395 15.22 5.33 -2.13
C VAL A 395 14.49 5.89 -0.92
N LEU A 396 13.35 5.31 -0.59
CA LEU A 396 12.50 5.72 0.52
C LEU A 396 12.78 4.87 1.75
N LEU A 397 13.08 5.50 2.88
CA LEU A 397 13.06 4.85 4.19
C LEU A 397 11.69 5.04 4.82
N GLN A 398 11.02 3.92 5.11
CA GLN A 398 9.67 3.93 5.67
C GLN A 398 9.55 2.96 6.84
N TYR A 399 8.53 3.15 7.66
CA TYR A 399 8.16 2.21 8.72
C TYR A 399 6.69 1.79 8.62
N SER A 400 6.38 0.63 9.17
CA SER A 400 5.01 0.14 9.32
C SER A 400 4.79 -0.42 10.72
N VAL A 401 3.65 -0.05 11.31
CA VAL A 401 3.20 -0.53 12.63
C VAL A 401 2.08 -1.57 12.53
N ASN A 402 1.68 -1.92 11.31
CA ASN A 402 0.58 -2.85 11.00
C ASN A 402 1.00 -3.88 9.95
N ASN A 403 2.21 -4.43 10.12
CA ASN A 403 2.78 -5.50 9.31
C ASN A 403 2.74 -5.25 7.80
N GLY A 404 2.97 -4.01 7.39
CA GLY A 404 3.12 -3.62 5.99
C GLY A 404 1.83 -3.28 5.25
N ILE A 405 0.69 -3.17 5.94
CA ILE A 405 -0.56 -2.65 5.35
C ILE A 405 -0.38 -1.20 4.93
N THR A 406 0.07 -0.35 5.85
CA THR A 406 0.39 1.07 5.58
C THR A 406 1.84 1.34 5.93
N TRP A 407 2.48 2.21 5.15
CA TRP A 407 3.88 2.59 5.32
C TRP A 407 4.01 4.11 5.42
N GLN A 408 4.66 4.57 6.48
CA GLN A 408 4.90 5.98 6.75
C GLN A 408 6.37 6.33 6.46
N VAL A 409 6.62 7.50 5.87
CA VAL A 409 7.96 7.95 5.45
C VAL A 409 8.74 8.52 6.62
N ILE A 410 9.99 8.06 6.80
CA ILE A 410 10.99 8.66 7.69
C ILE A 410 11.87 9.63 6.89
N ALA A 411 12.37 9.17 5.74
CA ALA A 411 13.29 9.93 4.91
C ALA A 411 13.21 9.52 3.44
N GLN A 412 13.53 10.46 2.56
CA GLN A 412 13.62 10.27 1.11
C GLN A 412 15.04 10.62 0.64
N HIS A 413 15.65 9.72 -0.13
CA HIS A 413 17.05 9.85 -0.57
C HIS A 413 17.06 9.98 -2.09
N GLN A 414 17.30 11.20 -2.58
CA GLN A 414 17.31 11.50 -4.00
C GLN A 414 18.62 11.03 -4.67
N PRO A 415 18.58 10.50 -5.91
CA PRO A 415 19.79 10.03 -6.60
C PRO A 415 20.90 11.08 -6.68
N LYS A 416 20.53 12.35 -6.95
CA LYS A 416 21.48 13.47 -7.04
C LYS A 416 22.27 13.71 -5.73
N ASP A 417 21.63 13.48 -4.59
CA ASP A 417 22.18 13.80 -3.27
C ASP A 417 22.99 12.60 -2.73
N PHE A 418 22.75 11.39 -3.25
CA PHE A 418 23.37 10.14 -2.80
C PHE A 418 24.24 9.47 -3.87
N ILE A 419 24.67 10.22 -4.90
CA ILE A 419 25.56 9.72 -5.96
C ILE A 419 26.96 9.29 -5.46
N GLN A 420 27.34 9.78 -4.28
CA GLN A 420 28.46 9.32 -3.49
C GLN A 420 27.92 8.66 -2.21
N ALA A 421 28.64 7.66 -1.72
CA ALA A 421 28.30 7.01 -0.45
C ALA A 421 28.20 8.04 0.68
N GLN A 422 27.12 7.97 1.46
CA GLN A 422 26.91 8.82 2.63
C GLN A 422 26.39 7.99 3.80
N ARG A 423 26.94 8.27 4.98
CA ARG A 423 26.39 7.76 6.24
C ARG A 423 25.33 8.72 6.78
N VAL A 424 24.11 8.23 6.93
CA VAL A 424 22.97 9.01 7.41
C VAL A 424 22.47 8.51 8.76
N SER A 425 21.77 9.39 9.48
CA SER A 425 21.22 9.11 10.79
C SER A 425 19.90 9.85 10.97
N TYR A 426 18.82 9.10 11.22
CA TYR A 426 17.48 9.64 11.42
C TYR A 426 16.96 9.24 12.79
N ASN A 427 16.17 10.12 13.42
CA ASN A 427 15.45 9.78 14.64
C ASN A 427 14.30 8.82 14.30
N ILE A 428 14.09 7.82 15.14
CA ILE A 428 12.89 6.97 15.06
C ILE A 428 11.68 7.81 15.52
N PRO A 429 10.64 7.97 14.67
CA PRO A 429 9.42 8.69 15.02
C PRO A 429 8.78 8.15 16.28
N LEU A 430 8.08 9.00 17.05
CA LEU A 430 7.47 8.59 18.32
C LEU A 430 6.41 7.50 18.11
N GLU A 431 5.66 7.60 17.01
CA GLU A 431 4.63 6.66 16.59
C GLU A 431 5.21 5.28 16.24
N ALA A 432 6.49 5.24 15.85
CA ALA A 432 7.22 4.01 15.56
C ALA A 432 7.90 3.40 16.79
N ARG A 433 7.82 4.02 17.98
CA ARG A 433 8.44 3.49 19.21
C ARG A 433 7.54 2.49 19.92
N MET A 434 7.29 1.38 19.24
CA MET A 434 6.45 0.29 19.74
C MET A 434 6.99 -1.07 19.31
N LYS A 435 6.33 -2.14 19.76
CA LYS A 435 6.64 -3.52 19.36
C LYS A 435 6.06 -3.82 17.98
N GLY A 436 6.75 -4.66 17.22
CA GLY A 436 6.25 -5.22 15.96
C GLY A 436 6.42 -4.31 14.76
N VAL A 437 7.35 -3.35 14.82
CA VAL A 437 7.56 -2.36 13.76
C VAL A 437 8.48 -2.92 12.68
N LEU A 438 8.08 -2.71 11.43
CA LEU A 438 8.90 -3.01 10.25
C LEU A 438 9.57 -1.74 9.75
N LEU A 439 10.83 -1.82 9.35
CA LEU A 439 11.51 -0.80 8.57
C LEU A 439 11.69 -1.31 7.13
N ARG A 440 11.53 -0.43 6.14
CA ARG A 440 11.83 -0.76 4.75
C ARG A 440 12.61 0.32 4.02
N TRP A 441 13.46 -0.13 3.12
CA TRP A 441 14.07 0.67 2.06
C TRP A 441 13.45 0.24 0.75
N TRP A 442 12.91 1.18 -0.02
CA TRP A 442 12.19 0.88 -1.25
C TRP A 442 12.48 1.90 -2.34
N GLN A 443 12.79 1.43 -3.54
CA GLN A 443 12.89 2.24 -4.75
C GLN A 443 11.63 2.05 -5.60
N PRO A 444 10.75 3.06 -5.73
CA PRO A 444 9.49 2.93 -6.44
C PRO A 444 9.63 2.74 -7.96
N ARG A 445 10.55 3.45 -8.60
CA ARG A 445 10.76 3.40 -10.05
C ARG A 445 12.23 3.18 -10.39
N HIS A 446 12.49 2.40 -11.43
CA HIS A 446 13.81 2.16 -12.01
C HIS A 446 13.66 1.69 -13.46
N ASN A 447 14.72 1.81 -14.27
CA ASN A 447 14.70 1.43 -15.69
C ASN A 447 15.08 -0.04 -15.94
N GLY A 448 14.80 -0.92 -14.99
CA GLY A 448 15.15 -2.34 -15.08
C GLY A 448 16.60 -2.68 -14.70
N THR A 449 17.03 -3.90 -15.03
CA THR A 449 18.39 -4.40 -14.72
C THR A 449 19.44 -3.57 -15.44
N GLY A 450 20.54 -3.25 -14.75
CA GLY A 450 21.63 -2.46 -15.30
C GLY A 450 21.44 -0.95 -15.16
N HIS A 451 20.33 -0.50 -14.56
CA HIS A 451 20.01 0.91 -14.40
C HIS A 451 19.53 1.27 -12.99
N ASP A 452 19.81 2.51 -12.61
CA ASP A 452 19.34 3.16 -11.38
C ASP A 452 19.66 2.35 -10.12
N GLN A 453 20.85 1.74 -10.08
CA GLN A 453 21.26 0.86 -8.99
C GLN A 453 21.58 1.63 -7.73
N TRP A 454 21.44 0.96 -6.58
CA TRP A 454 21.80 1.51 -5.28
C TRP A 454 22.34 0.42 -4.35
N ALA A 455 23.10 0.83 -3.36
CA ALA A 455 23.72 -0.05 -2.38
C ALA A 455 23.49 0.47 -0.96
N LEU A 456 23.15 -0.44 -0.05
CA LEU A 456 22.88 -0.19 1.37
C LEU A 456 23.88 -0.97 2.21
N ASP A 457 24.42 -0.34 3.25
CA ASP A 457 25.41 -0.96 4.13
C ASP A 457 25.33 -0.41 5.57
N HIS A 458 25.91 -1.12 6.54
CA HIS A 458 26.08 -0.75 7.94
C HIS A 458 24.77 -0.25 8.59
N VAL A 459 23.69 -1.00 8.41
CA VAL A 459 22.37 -0.72 8.97
C VAL A 459 22.40 -1.00 10.47
N GLU A 460 22.05 0.00 11.28
CA GLU A 460 22.09 -0.10 12.75
C GLU A 460 20.96 0.71 13.39
N VAL A 461 20.18 0.07 14.27
CA VAL A 461 19.26 0.76 15.18
C VAL A 461 19.94 1.00 16.52
N VAL A 462 20.02 2.27 16.91
CA VAL A 462 20.62 2.72 18.17
C VAL A 462 19.53 2.92 19.21
N LEU A 463 19.73 2.33 20.39
CA LEU A 463 18.83 2.44 21.54
C LEU A 463 19.08 3.71 22.37
N VAL A 464 18.06 4.15 23.08
CA VAL A 464 18.20 5.15 24.15
C VAL A 464 18.92 4.49 25.32
N TYR A 465 20.11 5.00 25.68
CA TYR A 465 20.81 4.57 26.88
C TYR A 465 20.12 5.16 28.12
N ASN A 466 19.60 4.31 29.00
CA ASN A 466 19.33 4.69 30.38
C ASN A 466 20.63 4.52 31.17
N LEU A 467 21.14 5.62 31.75
CA LEU A 467 22.33 5.60 32.62
C LEU A 467 22.11 4.89 33.97
N GLU A 468 20.95 4.26 34.21
CA GLU A 468 20.60 3.74 35.54
C GLU A 468 20.86 2.24 35.76
N THR A 469 21.32 1.47 34.78
CA THR A 469 21.62 0.04 35.00
C THR A 469 22.84 -0.46 34.23
N SER A 470 24.04 0.00 34.59
CA SER A 470 25.25 -0.79 34.37
C SER A 470 25.87 -1.19 35.71
N PRO A 471 26.17 -2.48 35.96
CA PRO A 471 27.12 -2.84 36.99
C PRO A 471 28.50 -2.45 36.48
N PHE A 472 28.98 -1.26 36.83
CA PHE A 472 30.37 -0.87 36.61
C PHE A 472 31.29 -1.83 37.39
N SER A 473 31.86 -2.83 36.71
CA SER A 473 33.12 -3.43 37.16
C SER A 473 34.24 -2.44 36.83
N SER A 474 34.85 -1.89 37.88
CA SER A 474 36.00 -1.01 37.75
C SER A 474 37.24 -1.76 37.23
N SER A 475 37.61 -1.54 35.98
CA SER A 475 39.01 -1.61 35.55
C SER A 475 39.36 -0.27 34.94
N ALA A 476 40.16 0.49 35.68
CA ALA A 476 40.66 1.79 35.28
C ALA A 476 41.70 1.60 34.16
N ASP A 477 41.34 1.98 32.94
CA ASP A 477 42.30 2.27 31.87
C ASP A 477 42.17 3.72 31.44
N HIS A 478 43.33 4.31 31.19
CA HIS A 478 43.58 5.74 31.10
C HIS A 478 42.87 6.40 29.90
N CYS A 479 42.07 7.44 30.15
CA CYS A 479 41.66 8.39 29.11
C CYS A 479 42.51 9.66 29.16
N TYR A 480 43.23 9.94 28.07
CA TYR A 480 43.79 11.24 27.76
C TYR A 480 42.66 12.26 27.50
N MET A 481 42.77 13.45 28.08
CA MET A 481 41.90 14.61 27.83
C MET A 481 42.56 15.51 26.78
N GLU A 482 42.02 15.53 25.56
CA GLU A 482 42.15 16.69 24.67
C GLU A 482 40.90 17.56 24.80
N GLN A 483 41.13 18.87 24.86
CA GLN A 483 40.15 19.92 25.12
C GLN A 483 38.98 19.91 24.12
N LEU A 484 37.75 19.86 24.62
CA LEU A 484 36.56 20.23 23.85
C LEU A 484 35.74 21.27 24.63
N THR A 485 35.72 22.46 24.04
CA THR A 485 34.83 23.59 24.27
C THR A 485 33.37 23.16 24.21
N LEU A 486 32.61 23.39 25.28
CA LEU A 486 31.15 23.28 25.31
C LEU A 486 30.53 24.47 24.56
N VAL A 487 29.83 24.16 23.46
CA VAL A 487 28.91 25.08 22.77
C VAL A 487 27.52 24.84 23.37
N CYS A 488 27.00 25.78 24.16
CA CYS A 488 25.59 25.80 24.54
C CYS A 488 24.77 26.34 23.37
N SER A 489 23.88 25.52 22.82
CA SER A 489 22.86 25.91 21.85
C SER A 489 21.59 26.41 22.56
N SER A 490 21.19 27.63 22.19
CA SER A 490 19.82 28.18 22.18
C SER A 490 18.96 28.07 23.45
N PHE A 491 18.77 29.21 24.13
CA PHE A 491 17.70 29.42 25.12
C PHE A 491 16.57 30.29 24.53
N TYR A 492 15.32 29.97 24.85
CA TYR A 492 14.16 30.85 24.66
C TYR A 492 14.15 31.90 25.79
N ILE A 493 14.01 33.19 25.47
CA ILE A 493 13.85 34.26 26.46
C ILE A 493 12.44 34.82 26.35
N CYS A 494 11.61 34.63 27.38
CA CYS A 494 10.39 35.41 27.60
C CYS A 494 10.77 36.72 28.31
N THR A 495 10.55 37.87 27.70
CA THR A 495 10.74 39.18 28.35
C THR A 495 9.41 39.72 28.87
N HIS A 496 9.38 40.08 30.16
CA HIS A 496 8.44 41.06 30.70
C HIS A 496 9.17 42.41 30.82
N ASN A 497 8.52 43.47 30.36
CA ASN A 497 8.96 44.87 30.36
C ASN A 497 9.01 45.45 31.81
N PRO A 498 9.45 46.71 32.03
CA PRO A 498 10.79 47.04 32.51
C PRO A 498 10.72 47.76 33.87
N LEU A 499 11.21 47.18 34.96
CA LEU A 499 11.52 47.95 36.16
C LEU A 499 12.63 47.22 36.93
N SER A 500 13.73 47.95 37.13
CA SER A 500 14.92 47.52 37.87
C SER A 500 14.57 46.89 39.23
N LYS A 501 15.20 45.75 39.53
CA LYS A 501 15.70 45.37 40.87
C LYS A 501 16.56 44.10 40.79
N GLU A 502 17.66 44.13 41.53
CA GLU A 502 18.71 43.09 41.63
C GLU A 502 18.14 41.70 41.96
N LEU A 503 18.62 40.66 41.29
CA LEU A 503 18.43 39.26 41.69
C LEU A 503 19.58 38.89 42.63
N THR A 504 19.28 38.71 43.91
CA THR A 504 20.20 38.18 44.92
C THR A 504 20.15 36.65 44.89
N LEU A 505 21.32 36.02 44.86
CA LEU A 505 21.48 34.57 44.74
C LEU A 505 21.77 34.01 46.15
N ASP A 506 20.76 33.46 46.83
CA ASP A 506 20.95 32.85 48.15
C ASP A 506 21.38 31.39 48.02
N VAL A 507 22.58 31.09 48.51
CA VAL A 507 23.15 29.74 48.63
C VAL A 507 22.82 29.22 50.04
N MET A 508 21.85 28.31 50.17
CA MET A 508 21.66 27.59 51.44
C MET A 508 22.69 26.46 51.56
N ASN A 509 23.69 26.67 52.42
CA ASN A 509 24.61 25.62 52.89
C ASN A 509 24.05 24.98 54.19
N THR A 510 23.78 23.68 54.19
CA THR A 510 23.55 22.90 55.41
C THR A 510 24.80 22.07 55.75
N PRO A 511 25.36 22.13 56.97
CA PRO A 511 26.55 21.35 57.33
C PRO A 511 26.17 19.97 57.89
N GLY A 512 26.75 18.92 57.32
CA GLY A 512 26.73 17.55 57.87
C GLY A 512 28.06 16.83 57.57
N PRO A 513 28.63 16.03 58.50
CA PRO A 513 30.01 15.58 58.39
C PRO A 513 30.10 14.19 57.73
N SER A 514 30.57 14.11 56.48
CA SER A 514 31.46 13.03 55.99
C SER A 514 31.74 13.17 54.50
N LYS A 515 32.94 12.78 54.08
CA LYS A 515 33.61 13.05 52.81
C LYS A 515 32.93 12.41 51.59
N ASN A 516 32.54 13.25 50.62
CA ASN A 516 32.71 13.12 49.16
C ASN A 516 31.72 14.08 48.45
N HIS A 517 32.21 15.14 47.81
CA HIS A 517 31.37 16.16 47.17
C HIS A 517 30.94 15.76 45.75
N HIS A 518 29.63 15.60 45.55
CA HIS A 518 28.92 15.91 44.30
C HIS A 518 27.80 16.89 44.68
N SER A 519 27.79 18.09 44.09
CA SER A 519 26.73 19.08 44.32
C SER A 519 25.66 18.90 43.25
N ILE A 520 24.45 18.51 43.64
CA ILE A 520 23.28 18.45 42.75
C ILE A 520 22.53 19.79 42.86
N CYS A 521 22.48 20.55 41.77
CA CYS A 521 21.59 21.72 41.67
C CYS A 521 20.23 21.27 41.14
N ILE A 522 19.16 21.46 41.92
CA ILE A 522 17.78 21.23 41.48
C ILE A 522 17.11 22.60 41.28
N CYS A 523 16.83 22.97 40.03
CA CYS A 523 15.95 24.08 39.69
C CYS A 523 14.55 23.53 39.39
N THR A 524 13.52 23.99 40.12
CA THR A 524 12.11 23.69 39.79
C THR A 524 11.44 24.96 39.26
N CYS A 525 10.77 24.85 38.12
CA CYS A 525 10.00 25.94 37.51
C CYS A 525 8.54 25.51 37.46
N LYS A 526 7.64 26.31 38.03
CA LYS A 526 6.18 26.04 38.08
C LYS A 526 5.49 27.01 37.12
N LEU A 527 4.91 26.50 36.04
CA LEU A 527 4.23 27.28 34.99
C LEU A 527 2.70 27.09 35.10
N LEU A 528 1.95 28.19 35.00
CA LEU A 528 0.49 28.24 34.91
C LEU A 528 0.11 29.15 33.71
N GLU A 529 -0.51 28.51 32.71
CA GLU A 529 -1.38 28.98 31.60
C GLU A 529 -0.92 30.04 30.54
N LEU A 530 -1.35 29.80 29.29
CA LEU A 530 -1.00 30.35 27.95
C LEU A 530 -1.79 31.63 27.53
N PRO A 531 -1.69 32.23 26.29
CA PRO A 531 -0.71 32.16 25.15
C PRO A 531 -0.31 33.54 24.52
N VAL A 532 0.67 33.56 23.58
CA VAL A 532 0.67 34.17 22.20
C VAL A 532 2.11 34.17 21.62
N CYS A 533 2.26 33.79 20.33
CA CYS A 533 3.53 33.75 19.57
C CYS A 533 3.66 34.91 18.56
N ILE A 534 4.87 35.47 18.39
CA ILE A 534 5.26 36.34 17.26
C ILE A 534 6.55 35.77 16.64
N ILE A 535 6.64 35.78 15.29
CA ILE A 535 7.77 35.25 14.50
C ILE A 535 8.71 36.40 14.09
N CYS A 536 10.02 36.23 14.25
CA CYS A 536 11.04 37.07 13.60
C CYS A 536 12.08 36.20 12.88
N THR A 537 12.38 36.57 11.63
CA THR A 537 13.41 35.95 10.78
C THR A 537 14.67 36.81 10.78
N SER A 538 15.86 36.20 10.75
CA SER A 538 17.12 36.93 10.52
C SER A 538 18.02 36.20 9.53
N SER A 539 18.42 36.92 8.47
CA SER A 539 19.44 36.59 7.50
C SER A 539 20.84 36.99 7.99
N PHE A 540 21.85 36.15 7.72
CA PHE A 540 23.24 36.31 8.20
C PHE A 540 24.17 36.96 7.17
N SER A 541 25.07 37.83 7.62
CA SER A 541 26.33 38.15 6.93
C SER A 541 27.48 38.30 7.95
N TYR A 542 28.62 37.69 7.62
CA TYR A 542 29.78 37.49 8.49
C TYR A 542 30.79 38.65 8.42
N LEU A 543 31.26 39.13 9.58
CA LEU A 543 32.63 39.67 9.77
C LEU A 543 32.94 39.89 11.28
N PHE A 544 33.87 39.08 11.82
CA PHE A 544 34.78 39.20 12.99
C PHE A 544 34.46 40.09 14.23
N PRO A 545 35.08 39.83 15.40
CA PRO A 545 34.33 39.66 16.64
C PRO A 545 34.52 40.85 17.56
N LYS A 546 33.43 41.56 17.86
CA LYS A 546 33.05 42.12 19.16
C LYS A 546 31.97 43.18 18.91
N HIS A 547 30.83 42.96 19.57
CA HIS A 547 29.60 43.76 19.58
C HIS A 547 28.58 43.43 18.49
N LEU A 548 27.42 42.90 18.93
CA LEU A 548 26.18 42.82 18.17
C LEU A 548 25.43 44.14 18.40
N VAL A 549 25.10 44.86 17.33
CA VAL A 549 24.21 46.03 17.38
C VAL A 549 22.88 45.62 16.76
N VAL A 550 21.80 45.68 17.55
CA VAL A 550 20.43 45.46 17.08
C VAL A 550 19.76 46.82 16.94
N HIS A 551 19.24 47.13 15.75
CA HIS A 551 18.34 48.26 15.55
C HIS A 551 16.90 47.73 15.55
N CYS A 552 16.06 48.28 16.42
CA CYS A 552 14.61 48.12 16.38
C CYS A 552 14.00 49.47 15.98
N THR A 553 13.09 49.45 15.02
CA THR A 553 12.14 50.55 14.74
C THR A 553 10.73 49.98 14.88
N ASP A 554 9.81 50.83 15.36
CA ASP A 554 8.43 50.49 15.79
C ASP A 554 7.64 49.57 14.84
#